data_AF-A0A7D8YVQ8-F1
#
_entry.id   AF-A0A7D8YVQ8-F1
#
_cell.length_a   1.000
_cell.length_b   1.000
_cell.length_c   1.000
_cell.angle_alpha   90.00
_cell.angle_beta   90.00
_cell.angle_gamma   90.00
#
_symmetry.space_group_name_H-M   'P 1'
#
loop_
_entity.id
_entity.type
_entity.pdbx_description
1 polymer ?
#
loop_
_entity_poly.entity_id
_entity_poly.type
_entity_poly.pdbx_seq_one_letter_code
_entity_poly.pdbx_strand_id
1 'polypeptide(L)'
;MKAAYYDPGKCRDQIDDCSAVTNKTSPAGLRTCTSAQAICRYEVEYPYYDVSGRGTYDIRYTGKDPDPPEYFVDFLNLGSTQNALGVNINYTSDSSDTVGMNFDSTGDFIFETSMGDLEDLLNQNVRVALFYGDADYICNWFGGEAVSMQVNYTHSADFRAAPYSPFMVDNVEYGKVRQHGNFSFTRVYASGHEIPYYQPKASLEFFRRVLGKKAVSDGVADVTASYGTNGTSGTGDIQLSSSVAPSASASSTGAAATASPSKSAGNRRIKMFWRWD
;
A
#
# COMPACT_ATOMS: atom_id res chain seq x y z
N MET A 1 8.48 16.93 7.86
CA MET A 1 7.24 16.26 7.42
C MET A 1 5.97 17.09 7.69
N LYS A 2 5.38 17.18 8.90
CA LYS A 2 4.09 17.92 9.08
C LYS A 2 4.15 19.41 8.65
N ALA A 3 5.12 20.18 9.17
CA ALA A 3 5.33 21.57 8.76
C ALA A 3 5.59 21.71 7.25
N ALA A 4 6.41 20.81 6.70
CA ALA A 4 6.67 20.72 5.26
C ALA A 4 5.44 20.38 4.39
N TYR A 5 4.34 19.91 4.99
CA TYR A 5 3.09 19.71 4.27
C TYR A 5 2.14 20.90 4.43
N TYR A 6 1.95 21.39 5.65
CA TYR A 6 0.89 22.35 5.99
C TYR A 6 1.32 23.83 6.05
N ASP A 7 2.61 24.14 6.18
CA ASP A 7 3.04 25.53 6.28
C ASP A 7 2.82 26.27 4.95
N PRO A 8 2.56 27.59 4.97
CA PRO A 8 2.34 28.37 3.75
C PRO A 8 3.46 28.23 2.72
N GLY A 9 3.09 28.03 1.46
CA GLY A 9 4.00 27.85 0.32
C GLY A 9 4.69 26.48 0.25
N LYS A 10 4.32 25.53 1.12
CA LYS A 10 4.87 24.17 1.14
C LYS A 10 4.00 23.19 0.33
N CYS A 11 4.22 21.88 0.52
CA CYS A 11 3.72 20.84 -0.37
C CYS A 11 2.22 20.98 -0.68
N ARG A 12 1.35 21.20 0.31
CA ARG A 12 -0.09 21.33 0.06
C ARG A 12 -0.43 22.50 -0.87
N ASP A 13 0.11 23.69 -0.60
CA ASP A 13 -0.16 24.87 -1.44
C ASP A 13 0.39 24.67 -2.87
N GLN A 14 1.52 23.97 -3.00
CA GLN A 14 2.12 23.67 -4.31
C GLN A 14 1.31 22.63 -5.11
N ILE A 15 0.70 21.66 -4.42
CA ILE A 15 -0.28 20.74 -5.03
C ILE A 15 -1.45 21.56 -5.59
N ASP A 16 -2.04 22.42 -4.77
CA ASP A 16 -3.17 23.29 -5.17
C ASP A 16 -2.79 24.15 -6.39
N ASP A 17 -1.58 24.73 -6.40
CA ASP A 17 -1.06 25.51 -7.52
C ASP A 17 -0.92 24.68 -8.81
N CYS A 18 -0.39 23.46 -8.74
CA CYS A 18 -0.32 22.56 -9.91
C CYS A 18 -1.72 22.16 -10.39
N SER A 19 -2.64 21.87 -9.47
CA SER A 19 -4.01 21.48 -9.77
C SER A 19 -4.76 22.59 -10.51
N ALA A 20 -4.55 23.84 -10.13
CA ALA A 20 -5.12 25.02 -10.78
C ALA A 20 -4.59 25.28 -12.21
N VAL A 21 -3.50 24.63 -12.62
CA VAL A 21 -2.97 24.77 -13.99
C VAL A 21 -3.92 24.12 -15.00
N THR A 22 -4.47 24.93 -15.91
CA THR A 22 -5.35 24.47 -17.00
C THR A 22 -4.64 23.60 -18.03
N ASN A 23 -3.39 23.94 -18.39
CA ASN A 23 -2.57 23.18 -19.33
C ASN A 23 -1.27 22.73 -18.67
N LYS A 24 -1.33 21.59 -17.98
CA LYS A 24 -0.20 20.98 -17.25
C LYS A 24 0.95 20.59 -18.18
N THR A 25 0.70 20.34 -19.46
CA THR A 25 1.74 19.98 -20.44
C THR A 25 2.43 21.20 -21.07
N SER A 26 1.97 22.42 -20.78
CA SER A 26 2.68 23.64 -21.20
C SER A 26 4.00 23.78 -20.45
N PRO A 27 5.02 24.49 -20.99
CA PRO A 27 6.29 24.70 -20.28
C PRO A 27 6.11 25.34 -18.89
N ALA A 28 5.11 26.21 -18.72
CA ALA A 28 4.80 26.79 -17.41
C ALA A 28 4.14 25.77 -16.48
N GLY A 29 3.17 25.00 -16.99
CA GLY A 29 2.49 23.96 -16.22
C GLY A 29 3.45 22.87 -15.73
N LEU A 30 4.32 22.38 -16.61
CA LEU A 30 5.35 21.41 -16.26
C LEU A 30 6.22 21.94 -15.12
N ARG A 31 6.72 23.18 -15.23
CA ARG A 31 7.53 23.78 -14.16
C ARG A 31 6.79 23.89 -12.82
N THR A 32 5.53 24.28 -12.83
CA THR A 32 4.72 24.37 -11.61
C THR A 32 4.58 22.99 -10.97
N CYS A 33 4.16 21.99 -11.74
CA CYS A 33 3.91 20.64 -11.23
C CYS A 33 5.20 19.90 -10.84
N THR A 34 6.29 20.04 -11.59
CA THR A 34 7.59 19.47 -11.19
C THR A 34 8.12 20.11 -9.91
N SER A 35 7.90 21.42 -9.70
CA SER A 35 8.30 22.10 -8.47
C SER A 35 7.47 21.63 -7.28
N ALA A 36 6.16 21.45 -7.47
CA ALA A 36 5.27 20.90 -6.46
C ALA A 36 5.68 19.49 -6.05
N GLN A 37 5.89 18.61 -7.03
CA GLN A 37 6.41 17.26 -6.79
C GLN A 37 7.72 17.30 -6.03
N ALA A 38 8.70 18.11 -6.45
CA ALA A 38 9.99 18.19 -5.78
C ALA A 38 9.84 18.59 -4.29
N ILE A 39 9.04 19.62 -3.98
CA ILE A 39 8.81 20.03 -2.59
C ILE A 39 8.15 18.92 -1.79
N CYS A 40 7.10 18.30 -2.33
CA CYS A 40 6.40 17.22 -1.64
C CYS A 40 7.32 16.02 -1.38
N ARG A 41 8.06 15.57 -2.38
CA ARG A 41 8.98 14.44 -2.21
C ARG A 41 10.11 14.81 -1.25
N TYR A 42 10.87 15.88 -1.50
CA TYR A 42 12.07 16.21 -0.72
C TYR A 42 11.80 16.63 0.73
N GLU A 43 10.67 17.28 1.01
CA GLU A 43 10.42 17.86 2.34
C GLU A 43 9.43 17.03 3.18
N VAL A 44 8.59 16.22 2.54
CA VAL A 44 7.59 15.38 3.21
C VAL A 44 8.00 13.90 3.19
N GLU A 45 8.38 13.36 2.04
CA GLU A 45 8.60 11.93 1.83
C GLU A 45 10.04 11.50 2.20
N TYR A 46 11.04 12.06 1.52
CA TYR A 46 12.46 11.72 1.66
C TYR A 46 13.02 11.81 3.10
N PRO A 47 12.58 12.73 3.99
CA PRO A 47 13.07 12.73 5.35
C PRO A 47 12.84 11.40 6.07
N TYR A 48 11.77 10.66 5.76
CA TYR A 48 11.60 9.33 6.32
C TYR A 48 12.64 8.35 5.80
N TYR A 49 12.92 8.36 4.49
CA TYR A 49 13.90 7.48 3.85
C TYR A 49 15.31 7.68 4.44
N ASP A 50 15.68 8.93 4.69
CA ASP A 50 17.05 9.26 5.07
C ASP A 50 17.30 9.17 6.58
N VAL A 51 16.32 9.56 7.42
CA VAL A 51 16.56 9.74 8.87
C VAL A 51 15.86 8.74 9.77
N SER A 52 14.83 8.02 9.28
CA SER A 52 14.04 7.14 10.16
C SER A 52 14.81 5.90 10.62
N GLY A 53 15.76 5.43 9.82
CA GLY A 53 16.43 4.14 10.00
C GLY A 53 15.50 2.93 9.84
N ARG A 54 14.33 3.12 9.20
CA ARG A 54 13.30 2.09 9.00
C ARG A 54 13.06 1.81 7.51
N GLY A 55 12.50 0.65 7.23
CA GLY A 55 12.12 0.25 5.87
C GLY A 55 11.02 1.15 5.30
N THR A 56 11.17 1.52 4.02
CA THR A 56 10.17 2.30 3.26
C THR A 56 8.93 1.47 2.93
N TYR A 57 9.13 0.19 2.61
CA TYR A 57 8.05 -0.72 2.22
C TYR A 57 7.51 -1.51 3.41
N ASP A 58 8.28 -1.63 4.50
CA ASP A 58 7.80 -2.10 5.79
C ASP A 58 8.51 -1.39 6.97
N ILE A 59 7.74 -0.59 7.70
CA ILE A 59 8.22 0.22 8.83
C ILE A 59 8.75 -0.59 10.02
N ARG A 60 8.49 -1.90 10.04
CA ARG A 60 8.94 -2.82 11.10
C ARG A 60 10.42 -3.17 10.93
N TYR A 61 10.94 -3.12 9.70
CA TYR A 61 12.35 -3.34 9.44
C TYR A 61 13.21 -2.16 9.90
N THR A 62 14.42 -2.48 10.38
CA THR A 62 15.45 -1.50 10.74
C THR A 62 16.60 -1.61 9.75
N GLY A 63 16.89 -0.53 9.04
CA GLY A 63 17.86 -0.53 7.92
C GLY A 63 17.19 -0.79 6.57
N LYS A 64 17.94 -1.43 5.64
CA LYS A 64 17.43 -1.77 4.31
C LYS A 64 16.37 -2.87 4.41
N ASP A 65 15.25 -2.66 3.72
CA ASP A 65 14.16 -3.63 3.59
C ASP A 65 14.58 -4.73 2.60
N PRO A 66 14.81 -5.99 3.04
CA PRO A 66 15.28 -7.05 2.18
C PRO A 66 14.13 -7.81 1.47
N ASP A 67 12.89 -7.38 1.68
CA ASP A 67 11.70 -8.11 1.27
C ASP A 67 10.91 -7.39 0.16
N PRO A 68 10.45 -8.13 -0.87
CA PRO A 68 10.77 -9.53 -1.16
C PRO A 68 12.24 -9.73 -1.60
N PRO A 69 12.81 -10.93 -1.42
CA PRO A 69 14.19 -11.19 -1.85
C PRO A 69 14.42 -11.04 -3.36
N GLU A 70 15.60 -10.54 -3.74
CA GLU A 70 15.96 -10.20 -5.14
C GLU A 70 16.50 -11.38 -5.99
N TYR A 71 16.45 -12.62 -5.50
CA TYR A 71 17.02 -13.78 -6.22
C TYR A 71 16.37 -14.04 -7.60
N PHE A 72 15.20 -13.45 -7.86
CA PHE A 72 14.50 -13.57 -9.14
C PHE A 72 15.33 -13.00 -10.30
N VAL A 73 16.18 -12.00 -10.05
CA VAL A 73 17.08 -11.43 -11.07
C VAL A 73 18.05 -12.49 -11.59
N ASP A 74 18.68 -13.26 -10.70
CA ASP A 74 19.59 -14.34 -11.07
C ASP A 74 18.83 -15.47 -11.78
N PHE A 75 17.65 -15.83 -11.27
CA PHE A 75 16.82 -16.89 -11.86
C PHE A 75 16.39 -16.56 -13.30
N LEU A 76 15.99 -15.32 -13.57
CA LEU A 76 15.59 -14.84 -14.90
C LEU A 76 16.76 -14.77 -15.88
N ASN A 77 18.00 -14.73 -15.38
CA ASN A 77 19.22 -14.73 -16.19
C ASN A 77 19.82 -16.13 -16.43
N LEU A 78 19.22 -17.19 -15.90
CA LEU A 78 19.61 -18.55 -16.29
C LEU A 78 19.28 -18.78 -17.77
N GLY A 79 20.25 -19.29 -18.53
CA GLY A 79 20.04 -19.57 -19.96
C GLY A 79 18.89 -20.54 -20.22
N SER A 80 18.63 -21.48 -19.31
CA SER A 80 17.46 -22.37 -19.36
C SER A 80 16.15 -21.60 -19.20
N THR A 81 16.10 -20.62 -18.30
CA THR A 81 14.92 -19.79 -18.04
C THR A 81 14.65 -18.88 -19.23
N GLN A 82 15.67 -18.18 -19.74
CA GLN A 82 15.55 -17.32 -20.93
C GLN A 82 15.08 -18.12 -22.16
N ASN A 83 15.66 -19.30 -22.38
CA ASN A 83 15.24 -20.20 -23.46
C ASN A 83 13.79 -20.67 -23.30
N ALA A 84 13.36 -21.00 -22.08
CA ALA A 84 11.97 -21.40 -21.81
C ALA A 84 10.97 -20.24 -22.01
N LEU A 85 11.36 -19.01 -21.70
CA LEU A 85 10.56 -17.81 -21.90
C LEU A 85 10.62 -17.26 -23.34
N GLY A 86 11.56 -17.74 -24.16
CA GLY A 86 11.76 -17.26 -25.53
C GLY A 86 12.39 -15.87 -25.62
N VAL A 87 13.17 -15.47 -24.61
CA VAL A 87 13.84 -14.17 -24.57
C VAL A 87 15.35 -14.34 -24.76
N ASN A 88 16.01 -13.32 -25.32
CA ASN A 88 17.45 -13.30 -25.57
C ASN A 88 18.13 -12.05 -24.97
N ILE A 89 17.52 -11.49 -23.92
CA ILE A 89 18.00 -10.30 -23.21
C ILE A 89 18.27 -10.64 -21.75
N ASN A 90 19.27 -9.99 -21.17
CA ASN A 90 19.54 -10.11 -19.74
C ASN A 90 18.56 -9.23 -18.95
N TYR A 91 18.03 -9.79 -17.88
CA TYR A 91 17.17 -9.08 -16.94
C TYR A 91 18.05 -8.26 -15.99
N THR A 92 17.76 -6.98 -15.83
CA THR A 92 18.63 -6.05 -15.07
C THR A 92 18.13 -5.77 -13.65
N SER A 93 16.83 -5.51 -13.52
CA SER A 93 16.20 -4.99 -12.30
C SER A 93 14.67 -5.07 -12.45
N ASP A 94 13.96 -4.99 -11.33
CA ASP A 94 12.50 -4.87 -11.26
C ASP A 94 11.95 -3.51 -11.73
N SER A 95 12.82 -2.51 -11.83
CA SER A 95 12.48 -1.13 -12.11
C SER A 95 13.53 -0.46 -13.02
N SER A 96 13.17 0.67 -13.63
CA SER A 96 14.06 1.40 -14.54
C SER A 96 14.15 2.87 -14.11
N ASP A 97 15.30 3.26 -13.54
CA ASP A 97 15.56 4.64 -13.11
C ASP A 97 15.33 5.66 -14.23
N THR A 98 15.70 5.34 -15.47
CA THR A 98 15.46 6.24 -16.62
C THR A 98 13.98 6.51 -16.85
N VAL A 99 13.13 5.50 -16.70
CA VAL A 99 11.68 5.66 -16.84
C VAL A 99 11.15 6.47 -15.66
N GLY A 100 11.55 6.15 -14.43
CA GLY A 100 11.18 6.91 -13.23
C GLY A 100 11.55 8.39 -13.35
N MET A 101 12.80 8.70 -13.73
CA MET A 101 13.26 10.08 -13.94
C MET A 101 12.48 10.81 -15.02
N ASN A 102 12.02 10.13 -16.08
CA ASN A 102 11.22 10.76 -17.12
C ASN A 102 9.84 11.19 -16.59
N PHE A 103 9.16 10.34 -15.81
CA PHE A 103 7.91 10.70 -15.13
C PHE A 103 8.12 11.82 -14.10
N ASP A 104 9.22 11.75 -13.35
CA ASP A 104 9.58 12.80 -12.40
C ASP A 104 9.79 14.15 -13.10
N SER A 105 10.41 14.15 -14.28
CA SER A 105 10.70 15.36 -15.07
C SER A 105 9.45 16.06 -15.61
N THR A 106 8.30 15.38 -15.62
CA THR A 106 7.02 15.96 -16.06
C THR A 106 6.10 16.34 -14.91
N GLY A 107 6.48 16.07 -13.66
CA GLY A 107 5.66 16.36 -12.49
C GLY A 107 4.47 15.41 -12.32
N ASP A 108 4.52 14.24 -12.96
CA ASP A 108 3.37 13.33 -13.10
C ASP A 108 2.85 12.82 -11.74
N PHE A 109 3.75 12.64 -10.77
CA PHE A 109 3.43 12.15 -9.43
C PHE A 109 2.37 13.00 -8.70
N ILE A 110 2.31 14.29 -9.00
CA ILE A 110 1.42 15.24 -8.32
C ILE A 110 0.10 15.47 -9.07
N PHE A 111 -0.14 14.75 -10.17
CA PHE A 111 -1.36 14.89 -10.96
C PHE A 111 -2.54 14.24 -10.23
N GLU A 112 -3.56 15.05 -9.92
CA GLU A 112 -4.73 14.61 -9.15
C GLU A 112 -5.81 13.87 -9.99
N THR A 113 -5.44 13.18 -11.06
CA THR A 113 -6.45 12.55 -11.95
C THR A 113 -7.06 11.29 -11.33
N SER A 114 -6.32 10.57 -10.49
CA SER A 114 -6.73 9.25 -9.98
C SER A 114 -8.02 9.28 -9.16
N MET A 115 -8.33 10.36 -8.44
CA MET A 115 -9.61 10.46 -7.71
C MET A 115 -10.81 10.47 -8.66
N GLY A 116 -10.76 11.29 -9.71
CA GLY A 116 -11.80 11.34 -10.73
C GLY A 116 -11.95 10.01 -11.47
N ASP A 117 -10.83 9.34 -11.77
CA ASP A 117 -10.86 8.01 -12.40
C ASP A 117 -11.57 6.97 -11.53
N LEU A 118 -11.35 6.99 -10.21
CA LEU A 118 -12.05 6.11 -9.27
C LEU A 118 -13.57 6.39 -9.24
N GLU A 119 -13.95 7.67 -9.23
CA GLU A 119 -15.35 8.10 -9.26
C GLU A 119 -16.05 7.62 -10.54
N ASP A 120 -15.41 7.81 -11.70
CA ASP A 120 -15.91 7.41 -13.00
C ASP A 120 -16.08 5.89 -13.12
N LEU A 121 -15.09 5.12 -12.67
CA LEU A 121 -15.16 3.66 -12.65
C LEU A 121 -16.33 3.17 -11.80
N LEU A 122 -16.48 3.71 -10.59
CA LEU A 122 -17.56 3.32 -9.68
C LEU A 122 -18.94 3.69 -10.22
N ASN A 123 -19.09 4.88 -10.81
CA ASN A 123 -20.34 5.30 -11.46
C ASN A 123 -20.69 4.45 -12.69
N GLN A 124 -19.70 3.84 -13.34
CA GLN A 124 -19.88 2.86 -14.41
C GLN A 124 -20.10 1.43 -13.91
N ASN A 125 -20.34 1.25 -12.60
CA ASN A 125 -20.51 -0.05 -11.95
C ASN A 125 -19.29 -0.98 -12.07
N VAL A 126 -18.10 -0.42 -12.29
CA VAL A 126 -16.84 -1.18 -12.20
C VAL A 126 -16.52 -1.40 -10.73
N ARG A 127 -16.11 -2.62 -10.38
CA ARG A 127 -15.68 -2.92 -9.01
C ARG A 127 -14.30 -2.37 -8.76
N VAL A 128 -14.16 -1.65 -7.64
CA VAL A 128 -12.89 -1.11 -7.15
C VAL A 128 -12.67 -1.63 -5.74
N ALA A 129 -11.51 -2.27 -5.52
CA ALA A 129 -11.16 -2.84 -4.23
C ALA A 129 -9.77 -2.34 -3.81
N LEU A 130 -9.76 -1.42 -2.84
CA LEU A 130 -8.56 -0.86 -2.25
C LEU A 130 -8.01 -1.83 -1.19
N PHE A 131 -6.73 -2.20 -1.30
CA PHE A 131 -6.09 -3.25 -0.52
C PHE A 131 -4.72 -2.77 -0.04
N TYR A 132 -4.59 -2.56 1.27
CA TYR A 132 -3.44 -1.86 1.85
C TYR A 132 -2.83 -2.63 3.02
N GLY A 133 -1.51 -2.79 3.03
CA GLY A 133 -0.75 -3.35 4.15
C GLY A 133 -0.61 -2.32 5.28
N ASP A 134 -0.73 -2.76 6.53
CA ASP A 134 -0.71 -1.85 7.67
C ASP A 134 0.67 -1.45 8.19
N ALA A 135 1.73 -1.99 7.60
CA ALA A 135 3.12 -1.65 7.87
C ALA A 135 3.81 -0.91 6.70
N ASP A 136 3.11 -0.64 5.60
CA ASP A 136 3.64 0.16 4.49
C ASP A 136 3.71 1.65 4.87
N TYR A 137 4.85 2.31 4.62
CA TYR A 137 5.00 3.75 4.77
C TYR A 137 4.65 4.51 3.48
N ILE A 138 5.28 4.15 2.37
CA ILE A 138 5.24 4.93 1.13
C ILE A 138 3.83 5.02 0.56
N CYS A 139 3.04 3.95 0.67
CA CYS A 139 1.63 3.92 0.27
C CYS A 139 0.75 3.49 1.44
N ASN A 140 0.93 4.13 2.59
CA ASN A 140 0.27 3.75 3.84
C ASN A 140 -1.27 3.71 3.76
N TRP A 141 -1.84 2.80 4.54
CA TRP A 141 -3.29 2.58 4.63
C TRP A 141 -4.08 3.79 5.17
N PHE A 142 -3.45 4.73 5.90
CA PHE A 142 -4.14 5.95 6.35
C PHE A 142 -4.50 6.84 5.15
N GLY A 143 -3.57 7.03 4.21
CA GLY A 143 -3.81 7.72 2.96
C GLY A 143 -4.87 7.01 2.12
N GLY A 144 -4.76 5.68 1.98
CA GLY A 144 -5.76 4.86 1.28
C GLY A 144 -7.16 4.96 1.89
N GLU A 145 -7.28 4.95 3.23
CA GLU A 145 -8.56 5.13 3.92
C GLU A 145 -9.12 6.54 3.64
N ALA A 146 -8.28 7.57 3.77
CA ALA A 146 -8.67 8.96 3.52
C ALA A 146 -9.19 9.16 2.08
N VAL A 147 -8.50 8.58 1.09
CA VAL A 147 -8.96 8.57 -0.31
C VAL A 147 -10.30 7.86 -0.42
N SER A 148 -10.44 6.65 0.13
CA SER A 148 -11.69 5.89 0.06
C SER A 148 -12.90 6.64 0.63
N MET A 149 -12.68 7.49 1.64
CA MET A 149 -13.72 8.29 2.27
C MET A 149 -14.07 9.57 1.50
N GLN A 150 -13.22 10.01 0.57
CA GLN A 150 -13.39 11.23 -0.22
C GLN A 150 -13.94 10.98 -1.63
N VAL A 151 -13.75 9.78 -2.20
CA VAL A 151 -14.29 9.41 -3.52
C VAL A 151 -15.80 9.71 -3.57
N ASN A 152 -16.20 10.55 -4.52
CA ASN A 152 -17.56 11.03 -4.69
C ASN A 152 -18.26 10.35 -5.88
N TYR A 153 -19.06 9.34 -5.59
CA TYR A 153 -19.79 8.52 -6.54
C TYR A 153 -21.21 8.24 -6.02
N THR A 154 -22.03 7.58 -6.84
CA THR A 154 -23.46 7.34 -6.58
C THR A 154 -23.76 6.76 -5.18
N HIS A 155 -22.88 5.92 -4.62
CA HIS A 155 -23.07 5.28 -3.30
C HIS A 155 -22.10 5.78 -2.21
N SER A 156 -21.49 6.96 -2.36
CA SER A 156 -20.53 7.49 -1.37
C SER A 156 -21.13 7.67 0.02
N ALA A 157 -22.42 8.01 0.13
CA ALA A 157 -23.08 8.13 1.43
C ALA A 157 -23.17 6.75 2.12
N ASP A 158 -23.58 5.73 1.37
CA ASP A 158 -23.73 4.36 1.88
C ASP A 158 -22.38 3.74 2.26
N PHE A 159 -21.33 3.96 1.45
CA PHE A 159 -19.98 3.52 1.78
C PHE A 159 -19.42 4.18 3.04
N ARG A 160 -19.62 5.50 3.19
CA ARG A 160 -19.19 6.23 4.38
C ARG A 160 -19.95 5.79 5.63
N ALA A 161 -21.22 5.40 5.49
CA ALA A 161 -22.06 4.88 6.56
C ALA A 161 -21.73 3.41 6.93
N ALA A 162 -21.20 2.61 5.99
CA ALA A 162 -20.87 1.22 6.23
C ALA A 162 -19.78 1.08 7.32
N PRO A 163 -20.02 0.31 8.40
CA PRO A 163 -19.00 0.02 9.41
C PRO A 163 -17.93 -0.94 8.89
N TYR A 164 -16.81 -1.02 9.61
CA TYR A 164 -15.77 -2.01 9.33
C TYR A 164 -16.20 -3.40 9.80
N SER A 165 -15.88 -4.42 9.03
CA SER A 165 -16.01 -5.83 9.42
C SER A 165 -14.65 -6.52 9.40
N PRO A 166 -14.43 -7.55 10.23
CA PRO A 166 -13.23 -8.38 10.13
C PRO A 166 -13.07 -8.97 8.73
N PHE A 167 -11.84 -8.96 8.22
CA PHE A 167 -11.45 -9.71 7.03
C PHE A 167 -10.99 -11.10 7.46
N MET A 168 -11.92 -12.05 7.42
CA MET A 168 -11.77 -13.42 7.88
C MET A 168 -11.41 -14.37 6.74
N VAL A 169 -10.40 -15.21 6.97
CA VAL A 169 -10.04 -16.33 6.12
C VAL A 169 -9.80 -17.55 7.01
N ASP A 170 -10.57 -18.62 6.82
CA ASP A 170 -10.50 -19.85 7.63
C ASP A 170 -10.50 -19.59 9.15
N ASN A 171 -11.43 -18.75 9.61
CA ASN A 171 -11.58 -18.33 11.02
C ASN A 171 -10.38 -17.56 11.60
N VAL A 172 -9.49 -17.04 10.77
CA VAL A 172 -8.41 -16.13 11.16
C VAL A 172 -8.70 -14.75 10.60
N GLU A 173 -8.59 -13.74 11.45
CA GLU A 173 -8.71 -12.34 11.06
C GLU A 173 -7.38 -11.84 10.48
N TYR A 174 -7.37 -11.49 9.20
CA TYR A 174 -6.21 -10.97 8.48
C TYR A 174 -6.25 -9.45 8.29
N GLY A 175 -7.33 -8.80 8.71
CA GLY A 175 -7.53 -7.38 8.44
C GLY A 175 -8.91 -6.88 8.82
N LYS A 176 -9.20 -5.66 8.38
CA LYS A 176 -10.52 -5.03 8.47
C LYS A 176 -10.92 -4.49 7.10
N VAL A 177 -12.19 -4.66 6.76
CA VAL A 177 -12.76 -4.18 5.51
C VAL A 177 -14.01 -3.34 5.75
N ARG A 178 -14.10 -2.23 5.03
CA ARG A 178 -15.32 -1.47 4.80
C ARG A 178 -15.73 -1.71 3.36
N GLN A 179 -16.97 -2.11 3.14
CA GLN A 179 -17.45 -2.35 1.78
C GLN A 179 -18.91 -1.91 1.65
N HIS A 180 -19.21 -1.25 0.54
CA HIS A 180 -20.57 -1.05 0.08
C HIS A 180 -20.64 -1.31 -1.42
N GLY A 181 -21.48 -2.27 -1.82
CA GLY A 181 -21.60 -2.73 -3.19
C GLY A 181 -20.23 -3.00 -3.83
N ASN A 182 -19.97 -2.27 -4.92
CA ASN A 182 -18.78 -2.42 -5.74
C ASN A 182 -17.52 -1.71 -5.21
N PHE A 183 -17.59 -1.02 -4.08
CA PHE A 183 -16.44 -0.34 -3.50
C PHE A 183 -16.05 -0.93 -2.15
N SER A 184 -14.78 -1.29 -1.98
CA SER A 184 -14.24 -1.76 -0.70
C SER A 184 -12.89 -1.13 -0.39
N PHE A 185 -12.66 -0.82 0.88
CA PHE A 185 -11.34 -0.52 1.44
C PHE A 185 -10.98 -1.58 2.48
N THR A 186 -9.81 -2.20 2.31
CA THR A 186 -9.31 -3.28 3.17
C THR A 186 -7.92 -2.94 3.68
N ARG A 187 -7.79 -2.89 5.00
CA ARG A 187 -6.51 -2.86 5.71
C ARG A 187 -6.12 -4.28 6.09
N VAL A 188 -4.91 -4.70 5.72
CA VAL A 188 -4.36 -6.04 5.98
C VAL A 188 -3.29 -5.96 7.06
N TYR A 189 -3.39 -6.83 8.06
CA TYR A 189 -2.49 -6.82 9.20
C TYR A 189 -1.13 -7.43 8.87
N ALA A 190 -0.12 -6.92 9.59
CA ALA A 190 1.24 -7.43 9.59
C ALA A 190 1.83 -7.54 8.17
N SER A 191 1.48 -6.58 7.30
CA SER A 191 1.89 -6.56 5.89
C SER A 191 2.48 -5.22 5.50
N GLY A 192 3.65 -5.25 4.84
CA GLY A 192 4.21 -4.09 4.16
C GLY A 192 3.57 -3.85 2.79
N HIS A 193 4.32 -3.19 1.89
CA HIS A 193 3.91 -2.80 0.54
C HIS A 193 3.46 -4.01 -0.30
N GLU A 194 4.28 -5.05 -0.33
CA GLU A 194 4.02 -6.29 -1.09
C GLU A 194 3.13 -7.25 -0.30
N ILE A 195 1.87 -6.89 -0.07
CA ILE A 195 0.94 -7.66 0.77
C ILE A 195 0.91 -9.17 0.46
N PRO A 196 0.89 -9.63 -0.82
CA PRO A 196 0.92 -11.06 -1.13
C PRO A 196 2.17 -11.80 -0.64
N TYR A 197 3.30 -11.12 -0.46
CA TYR A 197 4.49 -11.71 0.16
C TYR A 197 4.28 -11.96 1.65
N TYR A 198 3.72 -10.98 2.36
CA TYR A 198 3.49 -11.05 3.81
C TYR A 198 2.30 -11.94 4.21
N GLN A 199 1.21 -11.89 3.43
CA GLN A 199 -0.06 -12.58 3.72
C GLN A 199 -0.61 -13.31 2.49
N PRO A 200 0.13 -14.29 1.91
CA PRO A 200 -0.22 -14.92 0.63
C PRO A 200 -1.61 -15.58 0.64
N LYS A 201 -1.98 -16.23 1.75
CA LYS A 201 -3.29 -16.87 1.90
C LYS A 201 -4.42 -15.84 1.86
N ALA A 202 -4.26 -14.73 2.59
CA ALA A 202 -5.26 -13.68 2.66
C ALA A 202 -5.39 -12.97 1.31
N SER A 203 -4.28 -12.64 0.66
CA SER A 203 -4.27 -12.01 -0.67
C SER A 203 -4.95 -12.87 -1.72
N LEU A 204 -4.74 -14.19 -1.70
CA LEU A 204 -5.42 -15.10 -2.63
C LEU A 204 -6.93 -15.14 -2.40
N GLU A 205 -7.38 -15.18 -1.15
CA GLU A 205 -8.81 -15.14 -0.83
C GLU A 205 -9.44 -13.79 -1.16
N PHE A 206 -8.75 -12.68 -0.89
CA PHE A 206 -9.17 -11.35 -1.31
C PHE A 206 -9.38 -11.31 -2.83
N PHE A 207 -8.37 -11.74 -3.60
CA PHE A 207 -8.44 -11.78 -5.06
C PHE A 207 -9.61 -12.63 -5.58
N ARG A 208 -9.80 -13.84 -5.03
CA ARG A 208 -10.93 -14.71 -5.36
C ARG A 208 -12.28 -14.07 -5.07
N ARG A 209 -12.43 -13.40 -3.92
CA ARG A 209 -13.69 -12.75 -3.53
C ARG A 209 -14.02 -11.56 -4.41
N VAL A 210 -13.04 -10.71 -4.70
CA VAL A 210 -13.21 -9.54 -5.57
C VAL A 210 -13.66 -9.96 -6.97
N LEU A 211 -12.98 -10.94 -7.58
CA LEU A 211 -13.34 -11.47 -8.89
C LEU A 211 -14.67 -12.23 -8.88
N GLY A 212 -14.89 -13.06 -7.86
CA GLY A 212 -16.09 -13.89 -7.70
C GLY A 212 -17.32 -13.13 -7.23
N LYS A 213 -17.23 -11.81 -7.03
CA LYS A 213 -18.31 -10.97 -6.48
C LYS A 213 -18.83 -11.43 -5.12
N LYS A 214 -17.93 -11.92 -4.28
CA LYS A 214 -18.23 -12.27 -2.89
C LYS A 214 -17.85 -11.14 -1.94
N ALA A 215 -18.55 -11.08 -0.81
CA ALA A 215 -18.22 -10.19 0.29
C ALA A 215 -16.75 -10.33 0.67
N VAL A 216 -16.02 -9.22 0.73
CA VAL A 216 -14.58 -9.27 1.04
C VAL A 216 -14.37 -9.75 2.47
N SER A 217 -15.28 -9.42 3.41
CA SER A 217 -15.19 -9.77 4.83
C SER A 217 -14.98 -11.26 5.07
N ASP A 218 -15.84 -12.12 4.53
CA ASP A 218 -15.87 -13.55 4.84
C ASP A 218 -16.07 -14.46 3.62
N GLY A 219 -16.38 -13.88 2.45
CA GLY A 219 -16.66 -14.62 1.22
C GLY A 219 -18.04 -15.31 1.18
N VAL A 220 -18.90 -15.10 2.18
CA VAL A 220 -20.17 -15.84 2.33
C VAL A 220 -21.26 -15.26 1.41
N ALA A 221 -21.50 -13.96 1.51
CA ALA A 221 -22.54 -13.29 0.74
C ALA A 221 -22.10 -12.94 -0.69
N ASP A 222 -23.02 -13.01 -1.64
CA ASP A 222 -22.85 -12.36 -2.94
C ASP A 222 -23.03 -10.84 -2.80
N VAL A 223 -22.15 -10.09 -3.45
CA VAL A 223 -22.18 -8.62 -3.44
C VAL A 223 -23.23 -8.13 -4.42
N THR A 224 -24.30 -7.55 -3.87
CA THR A 224 -25.33 -6.80 -4.61
C THR A 224 -25.06 -5.30 -4.53
N ALA A 225 -25.82 -4.49 -5.27
CA ALA A 225 -25.71 -3.03 -5.19
C ALA A 225 -26.01 -2.47 -3.79
N SER A 226 -26.84 -3.16 -3.01
CA SER A 226 -27.21 -2.76 -1.64
C SER A 226 -26.39 -3.42 -0.54
N TYR A 227 -25.44 -4.29 -0.89
CA TYR A 227 -24.59 -4.95 0.10
C TYR A 227 -23.78 -3.89 0.87
N GLY A 228 -23.72 -4.03 2.19
CA GLY A 228 -22.86 -3.23 3.05
C GLY A 228 -22.30 -4.10 4.17
N THR A 229 -21.05 -3.83 4.57
CA THR A 229 -20.47 -4.43 5.77
C THR A 229 -21.28 -4.04 7.02
N ASN A 230 -21.34 -4.91 8.03
CA ASN A 230 -22.23 -4.76 9.19
C ASN A 230 -21.53 -4.94 10.56
N GLY A 231 -20.20 -4.82 10.60
CA GLY A 231 -19.41 -4.95 11.82
C GLY A 231 -19.38 -3.69 12.70
N THR A 232 -18.26 -3.44 13.37
CA THR A 232 -18.07 -2.31 14.30
C THR A 232 -17.41 -1.10 13.64
N SER A 233 -17.64 0.09 14.19
CA SER A 233 -17.06 1.33 13.65
C SER A 233 -15.55 1.44 13.94
N GLY A 234 -14.73 1.55 12.89
CA GLY A 234 -13.35 2.04 12.95
C GLY A 234 -12.21 1.03 12.66
N THR A 235 -11.12 1.55 12.10
CA THR A 235 -9.82 0.88 11.89
C THR A 235 -8.90 0.97 13.11
N GLY A 236 -9.22 1.84 14.07
CA GLY A 236 -8.32 2.30 15.15
C GLY A 236 -8.06 1.33 16.31
N ASP A 237 -8.73 0.19 16.39
CA ASP A 237 -8.65 -0.69 17.57
C ASP A 237 -7.41 -1.62 17.61
N ILE A 238 -6.45 -1.47 16.70
CA ILE A 238 -5.41 -2.50 16.50
C ILE A 238 -4.03 -1.87 16.52
N GLN A 239 -3.35 -2.09 17.66
CA GLN A 239 -1.93 -1.86 17.86
C GLN A 239 -1.15 -2.71 16.83
N LEU A 240 -0.15 -2.11 16.17
CA LEU A 240 0.87 -2.84 15.42
C LEU A 240 1.46 -3.93 16.32
N SER A 241 1.02 -5.18 16.15
CA SER A 241 1.58 -6.30 16.89
C SER A 241 2.94 -6.60 16.26
N SER A 242 4.01 -6.45 17.05
CA SER A 242 5.38 -6.69 16.63
C SER A 242 5.73 -8.18 16.50
N SER A 243 4.73 -9.08 16.36
CA SER A 243 4.92 -10.51 16.60
C SER A 243 4.51 -11.44 15.45
N VAL A 244 4.62 -11.00 14.20
CA VAL A 244 4.65 -11.94 13.08
C VAL A 244 6.02 -11.82 12.41
N ALA A 245 6.98 -12.58 12.93
CA ALA A 245 8.14 -12.92 12.14
C ALA A 245 7.63 -13.72 10.92
N PRO A 246 8.14 -13.44 9.70
CA PRO A 246 7.86 -14.29 8.56
C PRO A 246 8.18 -15.74 8.95
N SER A 247 7.26 -16.66 8.65
CA SER A 247 7.54 -18.08 8.72
C SER A 247 8.79 -18.32 7.88
N ALA A 248 9.91 -18.67 8.53
CA ALA A 248 11.11 -19.11 7.85
C ALA A 248 10.71 -20.21 6.86
N SER A 249 10.84 -19.95 5.57
CA SER A 249 10.77 -21.00 4.57
C SER A 249 11.90 -21.98 4.89
N ALA A 250 11.54 -23.22 5.16
CA ALA A 250 12.50 -24.26 5.49
C ALA A 250 13.38 -24.54 4.27
N SER A 251 14.55 -23.92 4.21
CA SER A 251 15.66 -24.38 3.38
C SER A 251 16.30 -25.57 4.07
N SER A 252 15.94 -26.77 3.63
CA SER A 252 16.63 -28.00 4.01
C SER A 252 18.05 -27.97 3.44
N THR A 253 19.09 -27.91 4.27
CA THR A 253 20.39 -28.58 4.06
C THR A 253 21.27 -28.49 5.32
N GLY A 254 21.78 -29.65 5.76
CA GLY A 254 23.11 -29.78 6.39
C GLY A 254 23.26 -29.41 7.87
N ALA A 255 23.30 -30.43 8.72
CA ALA A 255 23.63 -30.32 10.15
C ALA A 255 25.07 -29.85 10.42
N ALA A 256 25.24 -28.97 11.41
CA ALA A 256 26.33 -29.01 12.39
C ALA A 256 25.96 -28.15 13.63
N ALA A 257 26.04 -28.75 14.81
CA ALA A 257 25.73 -28.13 16.10
C ALA A 257 26.92 -27.33 16.66
N THR A 258 26.67 -26.21 17.35
CA THR A 258 26.84 -26.07 18.82
C THR A 258 26.75 -24.60 19.31
N ALA A 259 26.27 -24.49 20.56
CA ALA A 259 26.46 -23.43 21.56
C ALA A 259 25.52 -22.19 21.58
N SER A 260 24.70 -22.17 22.65
CA SER A 260 24.06 -20.99 23.26
C SER A 260 24.99 -20.42 24.35
N PRO A 261 24.85 -19.13 24.76
CA PRO A 261 23.96 -18.88 25.90
C PRO A 261 23.12 -17.59 25.82
N SER A 262 21.85 -17.75 26.21
CA SER A 262 21.02 -16.88 27.06
C SER A 262 21.44 -15.41 27.27
N LYS A 263 20.51 -14.48 26.96
CA LYS A 263 20.17 -13.34 27.84
C LYS A 263 18.79 -12.71 27.52
N SER A 264 17.89 -12.84 28.49
CA SER A 264 16.98 -11.82 29.04
C SER A 264 16.03 -11.07 28.09
N ALA A 265 14.76 -11.47 28.15
CA ALA A 265 13.59 -10.75 27.64
C ALA A 265 13.41 -9.37 28.29
N GLY A 266 13.52 -8.32 27.48
CA GLY A 266 13.05 -6.97 27.80
C GLY A 266 11.80 -6.66 26.98
N ASN A 267 10.62 -6.88 27.56
CA ASN A 267 9.34 -6.62 26.93
C ASN A 267 9.09 -5.09 26.84
N ARG A 268 9.64 -4.42 25.82
CA ARG A 268 9.34 -3.02 25.53
C ARG A 268 8.12 -2.95 24.60
N ARG A 269 6.95 -2.79 25.19
CA ARG A 269 5.72 -2.38 24.48
C ARG A 269 5.94 -0.99 23.90
N ILE A 270 6.10 -0.88 22.58
CA ILE A 270 6.07 0.40 21.88
C ILE A 270 4.61 0.73 21.59
N LYS A 271 4.01 1.62 22.39
CA LYS A 271 2.75 2.27 22.03
C LYS A 271 3.05 3.26 20.91
N MET A 272 2.78 2.92 19.66
CA MET A 272 2.73 3.92 18.59
C MET A 272 1.39 4.65 18.67
N PHE A 273 1.42 5.88 19.16
CA PHE A 273 0.34 6.85 19.03
C PHE A 273 0.63 7.69 17.78
N TRP A 274 -0.04 7.37 16.68
CA TRP A 274 -0.27 8.33 15.60
C TRP A 274 -1.78 8.44 15.44
N ARG A 275 -2.39 9.34 16.21
CA ARG A 275 -3.72 9.88 15.88
C ARG A 275 -3.47 11.15 15.08
N TRP A 276 -3.99 11.17 13.87
CA TRP A 276 -4.17 12.39 13.10
C TRP A 276 -5.59 12.86 13.42
N ASP A 277 -5.69 13.71 14.45
CA ASP A 277 -6.89 14.52 14.72
C ASP A 277 -6.91 15.74 13.79
#